data_AF-A0A382SKJ5-F1
#
_entry.id   AF-A0A382SKJ5-F1
#
_cell.length_a   1.000
_cell.length_b   1.000
_cell.length_c   1.000
_cell.angle_alpha   90.00
_cell.angle_beta   90.00
_cell.angle_gamma   90.00
#
_symmetry.space_group_name_H-M   'P 1'
#
loop_
_entity.id
_entity.type
_entity.pdbx_description
1 polymer ?
#
loop_
_entity_poly.entity_id
_entity_poly.type
_entity_poly.pdbx_seq_one_letter_code
_entity_poly.pdbx_strand_id
1 'polypeptide(L)'
;MNRSVSSLKPKIAYGLFDWASSPVPTLHATFVFAVYYISAVSPENGSAEWAWMNSLASVTIAVICPIMGASADRNANRKTWLGIMMAIGVVATSMLWWVEPDPGWMWQALILSFVSIVAMESLFTFYNALLSSVTTNERIGSISGYSWAAGYAGSILC
;
A
#
# COMPACT_ATOMS: atom_id res chain seq x y z
N MET A 1 -30.10 -6.56 -14.50
CA MET A 1 -28.74 -6.22 -14.04
C MET A 1 -28.78 -4.83 -13.37
N ASN A 2 -29.36 -4.70 -12.16
CA ASN A 2 -29.61 -3.35 -11.57
C ASN A 2 -29.90 -3.33 -10.06
N ARG A 3 -29.05 -3.94 -9.21
CA ARG A 3 -29.27 -3.93 -7.73
C ARG A 3 -28.08 -3.49 -6.85
N SER A 4 -26.87 -3.26 -7.37
CA SER A 4 -25.69 -3.01 -6.50
C SER A 4 -25.37 -1.53 -6.21
N VAL A 5 -25.83 -0.59 -7.03
CA VAL A 5 -25.36 0.82 -7.00
C VAL A 5 -25.83 1.62 -5.77
N SER A 6 -26.94 1.21 -5.14
CA SER A 6 -27.51 1.92 -3.98
C SER A 6 -26.97 1.47 -2.62
N SER A 7 -26.23 0.36 -2.56
CA SER A 7 -25.81 -0.17 -1.26
C SER A 7 -24.70 0.70 -0.63
N LEU A 8 -24.88 1.06 0.64
CA LEU A 8 -23.93 1.87 1.39
C LEU A 8 -22.70 1.06 1.82
N LYS A 9 -22.87 -0.25 2.03
CA LYS A 9 -21.82 -1.15 2.53
C LYS A 9 -20.54 -1.15 1.68
N PRO A 10 -20.60 -1.27 0.33
CA PRO A 10 -19.39 -1.25 -0.50
C PRO A 10 -18.65 0.09 -0.45
N LYS A 11 -19.38 1.20 -0.32
CA LYS A 11 -18.81 2.56 -0.26
C LYS A 11 -18.07 2.78 1.06
N ILE A 12 -18.68 2.35 2.17
CA ILE A 12 -18.03 2.38 3.49
C ILE A 12 -16.81 1.46 3.50
N ALA A 13 -16.94 0.23 2.97
CA ALA A 13 -15.83 -0.72 2.92
C ALA A 13 -14.65 -0.18 2.09
N TYR A 14 -14.93 0.52 0.99
CA TYR A 14 -13.91 1.17 0.17
C TYR A 14 -13.20 2.28 0.97
N GLY A 15 -13.94 3.19 1.61
CA GLY A 15 -13.32 4.24 2.45
C GLY A 15 -12.56 3.73 3.68
N LEU A 16 -13.05 2.68 4.34
CA LEU A 16 -12.36 2.04 5.46
C LEU A 16 -11.06 1.34 5.02
N PHE A 17 -11.00 0.88 3.77
CA PHE A 17 -9.80 0.29 3.22
C PHE A 17 -8.69 1.35 3.10
N ASP A 18 -9.01 2.54 2.55
CA ASP A 18 -8.05 3.66 2.50
C ASP A 18 -7.56 4.03 3.89
N TRP A 19 -8.47 4.16 4.87
CA TRP A 19 -8.10 4.39 6.27
C TRP A 19 -7.08 3.35 6.76
N ALA A 20 -7.39 2.06 6.61
CA ALA A 20 -6.56 0.97 7.12
C ALA A 20 -5.20 0.86 6.41
N SER A 21 -5.13 1.26 5.14
CA SER A 21 -3.88 1.25 4.36
C SER A 21 -2.99 2.47 4.61
N SER A 22 -3.56 3.58 5.10
CA SER A 22 -2.87 4.85 5.28
C SER A 22 -1.61 4.84 6.17
N PRO A 23 -1.45 3.96 7.19
CA PRO A 23 -0.26 3.95 8.04
C PRO A 23 1.01 3.46 7.35
N VAL A 24 0.91 2.67 6.28
CA VAL A 24 2.12 2.17 5.60
C VAL A 24 2.86 3.29 4.84
N PRO A 25 2.22 4.13 3.99
CA PRO A 25 2.93 5.25 3.36
C PRO A 25 3.36 6.32 4.37
N THR A 26 2.61 6.52 5.46
CA THR A 26 2.91 7.56 6.45
C THR A 26 3.89 7.11 7.53
N LEU A 27 3.61 6.02 8.25
CA LEU A 27 4.47 5.58 9.35
C LEU A 27 5.65 4.76 8.84
N HIS A 28 5.43 3.81 7.93
CA HIS A 28 6.52 2.96 7.44
C HIS A 28 7.40 3.71 6.44
N ALA A 29 6.83 4.23 5.36
CA ALA A 29 7.63 4.74 4.24
C ALA A 29 8.25 6.14 4.49
N THR A 30 7.66 6.97 5.37
CA THR A 30 8.05 8.38 5.48
C THR A 30 8.44 8.83 6.90
N PHE A 31 7.57 8.71 7.91
CA PHE A 31 7.74 9.45 9.16
C PHE A 31 8.34 8.67 10.34
N VAL A 32 8.10 7.36 10.44
CA VAL A 32 8.52 6.59 11.62
C VAL A 32 9.63 5.61 11.27
N PHE A 33 9.32 4.58 10.47
CA PHE A 33 10.28 3.51 10.23
C PHE A 33 11.44 3.97 9.33
N ALA A 34 11.16 4.77 8.30
CA ALA A 34 12.21 5.38 7.47
C ALA A 34 13.18 6.23 8.31
N VAL A 35 12.65 7.06 9.23
CA VAL A 35 13.47 7.88 10.13
C VAL A 35 14.23 7.01 11.12
N TYR A 36 13.61 5.97 11.67
CA TYR A 36 14.26 4.98 12.54
C TYR A 36 15.42 4.28 11.82
N TYR A 37 15.21 3.83 10.58
CA TYR A 37 16.25 3.20 9.78
C TYR A 37 17.44 4.15 9.58
N ILE A 38 17.18 5.40 9.17
CA ILE A 38 18.22 6.40 8.91
C ILE A 38 18.94 6.81 10.18
N SER A 39 18.26 6.92 11.32
CA SER A 39 18.86 7.46 12.54
C SER A 39 19.46 6.40 13.47
N ALA A 40 18.97 5.17 13.43
CA ALA A 40 19.35 4.13 14.39
C ALA A 40 19.99 2.88 13.76
N VAL A 41 19.60 2.51 12.54
CA VAL A 41 20.12 1.30 11.86
C VAL A 41 21.33 1.64 10.98
N SER A 42 21.23 2.69 10.16
CA SER A 42 22.30 3.13 9.25
C SER A 42 22.50 4.66 9.30
N PRO A 43 23.10 5.21 10.37
CA PRO A 43 23.31 6.66 10.53
C PRO A 43 24.19 7.31 9.46
N GLU A 44 25.14 6.56 8.89
CA GLU A 44 26.11 7.11 7.92
C GLU A 44 25.54 7.17 6.50
N ASN A 45 24.86 6.10 6.05
CA ASN A 45 24.45 5.92 4.66
C ASN A 45 22.95 5.67 4.48
N GLY A 46 22.16 5.63 5.56
CA GLY A 46 20.78 5.16 5.54
C GLY A 46 19.87 5.95 4.59
N SER A 47 20.09 7.26 4.44
CA SER A 47 19.32 8.08 3.49
C SER A 47 19.51 7.62 2.05
N ALA A 48 20.75 7.32 1.66
CA ALA A 48 21.06 6.84 0.31
C ALA A 48 20.53 5.42 0.10
N GLU A 49 20.74 4.53 1.06
CA GLU A 49 20.25 3.14 1.02
C GLU A 49 18.73 3.08 0.91
N TRP A 50 18.00 3.88 1.70
CA TRP A 50 16.55 3.97 1.63
C TRP A 50 16.06 4.50 0.28
N ALA A 51 16.76 5.50 -0.29
CA ALA A 51 16.45 6.05 -1.60
C ALA A 51 16.69 5.04 -2.73
N TRP A 52 17.79 4.28 -2.68
CA TRP A 52 18.09 3.21 -3.64
C TRP A 52 17.05 2.09 -3.57
N MET A 53 16.67 1.68 -2.37
CA MET A 53 15.61 0.70 -2.15
C MET A 53 14.27 1.16 -2.73
N ASN A 54 13.84 2.41 -2.46
CA ASN A 54 12.62 2.98 -3.03
C ASN A 54 12.67 3.10 -4.56
N SER A 55 13.83 3.44 -5.11
CA SER A 55 14.03 3.51 -6.56
C SER A 55 13.87 2.13 -7.20
N LEU A 56 14.48 1.11 -6.60
CA LEU A 56 14.35 -0.27 -7.05
C LEU A 56 12.89 -0.77 -6.91
N ALA A 57 12.20 -0.43 -5.82
CA ALA A 57 10.79 -0.74 -5.62
C ALA A 57 9.93 -0.12 -6.73
N SER A 58 10.13 1.16 -7.01
CA SER A 58 9.38 1.91 -8.04
C SER A 58 9.57 1.32 -9.44
N VAL A 59 10.81 0.96 -9.81
CA VAL A 59 11.10 0.29 -11.09
C VAL A 59 10.43 -1.10 -11.14
N THR A 60 10.47 -1.83 -10.03
CA THR A 60 9.83 -3.15 -9.91
C THR A 60 8.32 -3.04 -10.10
N ILE A 61 7.67 -2.08 -9.44
CA ILE A 61 6.24 -1.79 -9.57
C ILE A 61 5.90 -1.43 -11.01
N ALA A 62 6.68 -0.58 -11.66
CA ALA A 62 6.45 -0.16 -13.05
C ALA A 62 6.43 -1.35 -14.03
N VAL A 63 7.22 -2.40 -13.76
CA VAL A 63 7.24 -3.62 -14.57
C VAL A 63 6.12 -4.59 -14.18
N ILE A 64 5.89 -4.79 -12.88
CA ILE A 64 4.96 -5.81 -12.37
C ILE A 64 3.50 -5.38 -12.51
N CYS A 65 3.17 -4.11 -12.26
CA CYS A 65 1.78 -3.63 -12.27
C CYS A 65 1.06 -3.85 -13.61
N PRO A 66 1.65 -3.56 -14.79
CA PRO A 66 1.02 -3.86 -16.08
C PRO A 66 0.73 -5.36 -16.27
N ILE A 67 1.67 -6.23 -15.87
CA ILE A 67 1.54 -7.68 -16.02
C ILE A 67 0.44 -8.22 -15.12
N MET A 68 0.47 -7.84 -13.84
CA MET A 68 -0.53 -8.29 -12.88
C MET A 68 -1.91 -7.68 -13.14
N GLY A 69 -1.97 -6.41 -13.56
CA GLY A 69 -3.21 -5.76 -13.99
C GLY A 69 -3.85 -6.46 -15.18
N ALA A 70 -3.06 -6.77 -16.22
CA ALA A 70 -3.55 -7.53 -17.38
C ALA A 70 -4.04 -8.92 -16.99
N SER A 71 -3.36 -9.62 -16.07
CA SER A 71 -3.82 -10.91 -15.56
C SER A 71 -5.12 -10.78 -14.76
N ALA A 72 -5.26 -9.75 -13.93
CA ALA A 72 -6.44 -9.53 -13.10
C ALA A 72 -7.68 -9.17 -13.93
N ASP A 73 -7.47 -8.48 -15.05
CA ASP A 73 -8.52 -8.12 -15.99
C ASP A 73 -9.02 -9.31 -16.80
N ARG A 74 -8.13 -10.20 -17.25
CA ARG A 74 -8.51 -11.42 -17.97
C ARG A 74 -9.29 -12.41 -17.11
N ASN A 75 -8.89 -12.56 -15.85
CA ASN A 75 -9.47 -13.57 -14.95
C ASN A 75 -10.57 -13.02 -14.03
N ALA A 76 -10.91 -11.74 -14.15
CA ALA A 76 -11.88 -11.04 -13.30
C ALA A 76 -11.64 -11.23 -11.78
N ASN A 77 -10.40 -11.47 -11.37
CA ASN A 77 -10.03 -11.87 -10.00
C ASN A 77 -9.32 -10.75 -9.21
N ARG A 78 -9.63 -9.49 -9.53
CA ARG A 78 -9.05 -8.28 -8.89
C ARG A 78 -9.07 -8.33 -7.36
N LYS A 79 -10.16 -8.85 -6.77
CA LYS A 79 -10.32 -8.96 -5.31
C LYS A 79 -9.37 -10.00 -4.68
N THR A 80 -9.05 -11.07 -5.40
CA THR A 80 -8.09 -12.09 -4.96
C THR A 80 -6.68 -11.52 -4.98
N TRP A 81 -6.29 -10.85 -6.06
CA TRP A 81 -4.99 -10.19 -6.15
C TRP A 81 -4.80 -9.10 -5.08
N LEU A 82 -5.84 -8.30 -4.82
CA LEU A 82 -5.86 -7.35 -3.71
C LEU A 82 -5.57 -8.05 -2.37
N GLY A 83 -6.25 -9.17 -2.08
CA GLY A 83 -6.05 -9.94 -0.85
C GLY A 83 -4.64 -10.53 -0.72
N ILE A 84 -4.06 -11.02 -1.82
CA ILE A 84 -2.69 -11.57 -1.84
C ILE A 84 -1.68 -10.46 -1.53
N MET A 85 -1.76 -9.33 -2.25
CA MET A 85 -0.84 -8.21 -2.03
C MET A 85 -0.98 -7.64 -0.62
N MET A 86 -2.22 -7.58 -0.10
CA MET A 86 -2.48 -7.16 1.27
C MET A 86 -1.79 -8.09 2.27
N ALA A 87 -1.95 -9.41 2.10
CA ALA A 87 -1.32 -10.39 2.98
C ALA A 87 0.20 -10.30 2.96
N ILE A 88 0.80 -10.14 1.77
CA ILE A 88 2.25 -9.95 1.62
C ILE A 88 2.70 -8.67 2.34
N GLY A 89 2.03 -7.54 2.12
CA GLY A 89 2.36 -6.27 2.75
C GLY A 89 2.21 -6.30 4.28
N VAL A 90 1.15 -6.93 4.79
CA VAL A 90 0.92 -7.10 6.23
C VAL A 90 2.02 -7.96 6.85
N VAL A 91 2.36 -9.10 6.25
CA VAL A 91 3.42 -9.97 6.76
C VAL A 91 4.77 -9.25 6.74
N ALA A 92 5.14 -8.63 5.62
CA ALA A 92 6.41 -7.91 5.49
C ALA A 92 6.52 -6.76 6.51
N THR A 93 5.48 -5.94 6.65
CA THR A 93 5.45 -4.83 7.61
C THR A 93 5.48 -5.33 9.05
N SER A 94 4.74 -6.39 9.37
CA SER A 94 4.76 -6.98 10.72
C SER A 94 6.15 -7.53 11.08
N MET A 95 6.88 -8.05 10.09
CA MET A 95 8.24 -8.55 10.28
C MET A 95 9.27 -7.45 10.56
N LEU A 96 8.97 -6.19 10.25
CA LEU A 96 9.84 -5.06 10.61
C LEU A 96 9.91 -4.83 12.13
N TRP A 97 8.97 -5.38 12.91
CA TRP A 97 8.99 -5.29 14.38
C TRP A 97 10.29 -5.82 15.01
N TRP A 98 10.93 -6.81 14.38
CA TRP A 98 12.16 -7.42 14.90
C TRP A 98 13.44 -6.67 14.54
N VAL A 99 13.36 -5.59 13.75
CA VAL A 99 14.55 -4.82 13.35
C VAL A 99 15.06 -4.01 14.54
N GLU A 100 16.19 -4.43 15.11
CA GLU A 100 16.87 -3.72 16.20
C GLU A 100 17.77 -2.60 15.67
N PRO A 101 18.13 -1.61 16.52
CA PRO A 101 18.97 -0.47 16.12
C PRO A 101 20.45 -0.87 16.03
N ASP A 102 20.75 -1.81 15.13
CA ASP A 102 22.08 -2.34 14.87
C ASP A 102 22.27 -2.49 13.33
N PRO A 103 23.42 -2.06 12.77
CA PRO A 103 23.73 -2.20 11.34
C PRO A 103 23.58 -3.62 10.78
N GLY A 104 23.68 -4.66 11.61
CA GLY A 104 23.44 -6.06 11.25
C GLY A 104 22.01 -6.35 10.76
N TRP A 105 21.05 -5.46 11.03
CA TRP A 105 19.67 -5.55 10.55
C TRP A 105 19.40 -4.80 9.25
N MET A 106 20.41 -4.14 8.67
CA MET A 106 20.28 -3.31 7.47
C MET A 106 19.57 -4.04 6.32
N TRP A 107 20.06 -5.22 5.93
CA TRP A 107 19.49 -5.97 4.80
C TRP A 107 18.06 -6.43 5.05
N GLN A 108 17.78 -6.89 6.26
CA GLN A 108 16.46 -7.36 6.69
C GLN A 108 15.47 -6.20 6.62
N ALA A 109 15.83 -5.03 7.16
CA ALA A 109 15.01 -3.83 7.12
C ALA A 109 14.73 -3.38 5.68
N LEU A 110 15.75 -3.35 4.81
CA LEU A 110 15.61 -2.93 3.42
C LEU A 110 14.78 -3.92 2.59
N ILE A 111 15.03 -5.22 2.71
CA ILE A 111 14.31 -6.25 1.94
C ILE A 111 12.83 -6.30 2.36
N LEU A 112 12.55 -6.30 3.67
CA LEU A 112 11.17 -6.29 4.16
C LEU A 112 10.45 -4.99 3.78
N SER A 113 11.13 -3.84 3.85
CA SER A 113 10.56 -2.57 3.41
C SER A 113 10.28 -2.55 1.91
N PHE A 114 11.21 -3.05 1.10
CA PHE A 114 11.02 -3.22 -0.34
C PHE A 114 9.79 -4.06 -0.65
N VAL A 115 9.64 -5.23 -0.02
CA VAL A 115 8.50 -6.12 -0.23
C VAL A 115 7.20 -5.44 0.20
N SER A 116 7.19 -4.76 1.34
CA SER A 116 6.01 -4.04 1.84
C SER A 116 5.57 -2.94 0.86
N ILE A 117 6.50 -2.11 0.40
CA ILE A 117 6.22 -1.01 -0.54
C ILE A 117 5.74 -1.55 -1.88
N VAL A 118 6.43 -2.54 -2.46
CA VAL A 118 6.01 -3.15 -3.74
C VAL A 118 4.62 -3.77 -3.62
N ALA A 119 4.34 -4.49 -2.52
CA ALA A 119 3.04 -5.10 -2.30
C ALA A 119 1.94 -4.05 -2.15
N MET A 120 2.18 -2.98 -1.39
CA MET A 120 1.19 -1.92 -1.17
C MET A 120 0.89 -1.12 -2.44
N GLU A 121 1.91 -0.70 -3.17
CA GLU A 121 1.71 0.06 -4.42
C GLU A 121 1.01 -0.79 -5.48
N SER A 122 1.38 -2.08 -5.57
CA SER A 122 0.68 -3.03 -6.44
C SER A 122 -0.76 -3.24 -6.00
N LEU A 123 -1.02 -3.26 -4.69
CA LEU A 123 -2.36 -3.37 -4.13
C LEU A 123 -3.27 -2.21 -4.55
N PHE A 124 -2.74 -0.98 -4.57
CA PHE A 124 -3.52 0.20 -4.96
C PHE A 124 -3.98 0.16 -6.41
N THR A 125 -3.24 -0.54 -7.28
CA THR A 125 -3.68 -0.78 -8.66
C THR A 125 -5.01 -1.56 -8.70
N PHE A 126 -5.14 -2.61 -7.88
CA PHE A 126 -6.38 -3.40 -7.81
C PHE A 126 -7.49 -2.68 -7.05
N TYR A 127 -7.14 -1.98 -5.98
CA TYR A 127 -8.09 -1.20 -5.18
C TYR A 127 -8.77 -0.13 -6.04
N ASN A 128 -7.99 0.69 -6.76
CA ASN A 128 -8.54 1.71 -7.66
C ASN A 128 -9.41 1.10 -8.76
N ALA A 129 -9.02 -0.07 -9.26
CA ALA A 129 -9.79 -0.81 -10.27
C ALA A 129 -11.14 -1.34 -9.75
N LEU A 130 -11.35 -1.45 -8.43
CA LEU A 130 -12.63 -1.84 -7.83
C LEU A 130 -13.62 -0.67 -7.73
N LEU A 131 -13.17 0.58 -7.81
CA LEU A 131 -14.04 1.75 -7.64
C LEU A 131 -15.21 1.77 -8.63
N SER A 132 -14.99 1.35 -9.87
CA SER A 132 -16.03 1.24 -10.91
C SER A 132 -17.11 0.21 -10.60
N SER A 133 -16.84 -0.74 -9.69
CA SER A 133 -17.84 -1.70 -9.20
C SER A 133 -18.63 -1.20 -7.99
N VAL A 134 -18.12 -0.15 -7.31
CA VAL A 134 -18.68 0.40 -6.05
C VAL A 134 -19.63 1.57 -6.33
N THR A 135 -19.43 2.32 -7.40
CA THR A 135 -20.19 3.53 -7.71
C THR A 135 -20.42 3.74 -9.21
N THR A 136 -21.35 4.62 -9.58
CA THR A 136 -21.55 5.08 -10.97
C THR A 136 -20.51 6.12 -11.36
N ASN A 137 -20.24 6.24 -12.67
CA ASN A 137 -19.32 7.23 -13.24
C ASN A 137 -19.58 8.66 -12.74
N GLU A 138 -20.85 9.05 -12.57
CA GLU A 138 -21.26 10.37 -12.06
C GLU A 138 -20.77 10.66 -10.63
N ARG A 139 -20.58 9.61 -9.81
CA ARG A 139 -20.23 9.72 -8.38
C ARG A 139 -18.83 9.22 -8.05
N ILE A 140 -18.05 8.78 -9.05
CA ILE A 140 -16.67 8.30 -8.86
C ILE A 140 -15.83 9.33 -8.11
N GLY A 141 -15.87 10.60 -8.54
CA GLY A 141 -15.09 11.67 -7.92
C GLY A 141 -15.43 11.88 -6.44
N SER A 142 -16.72 11.93 -6.11
CA SER A 142 -17.16 12.13 -4.71
C SER A 142 -16.78 10.95 -3.82
N ILE A 143 -17.05 9.71 -4.25
CA ILE A 143 -16.74 8.51 -3.45
C ILE A 143 -15.23 8.35 -3.26
N SER A 144 -14.44 8.59 -4.31
CA SER A 144 -12.97 8.60 -4.21
C SER A 144 -12.51 9.67 -3.22
N GLY A 145 -13.02 10.91 -3.33
CA GLY A 145 -12.68 12.01 -2.42
C GLY A 145 -13.01 11.73 -0.95
N TYR A 146 -14.17 11.14 -0.66
CA TYR A 146 -14.52 10.73 0.72
C TYR A 146 -13.58 9.64 1.26
N SER A 147 -13.17 8.71 0.40
CA SER A 147 -12.28 7.62 0.78
C SER A 147 -10.87 8.12 1.06
N TRP A 148 -10.39 9.03 0.21
CA TRP A 148 -9.12 9.70 0.41
C TRP A 148 -9.11 10.56 1.69
N ALA A 149 -10.20 11.29 1.97
CA ALA A 149 -10.36 12.03 3.22
C ALA A 149 -10.34 11.11 4.46
N ALA A 150 -10.97 9.93 4.37
CA ALA A 150 -10.88 8.90 5.41
C ALA A 150 -9.43 8.39 5.56
N GLY A 151 -8.71 8.17 4.46
CA GLY A 151 -7.29 7.84 4.46
C GLY A 151 -6.43 8.86 5.24
N TYR A 152 -6.61 10.16 4.97
CA TYR A 152 -5.91 11.20 5.72
C TYR A 152 -6.24 11.22 7.20
N ALA A 153 -7.52 11.08 7.55
CA ALA A 153 -7.92 10.99 8.94
C ALA A 153 -7.26 9.77 9.63
N GLY A 154 -7.15 8.64 8.93
CA GLY A 154 -6.41 7.46 9.38
C GLY A 154 -4.94 7.77 9.65
N SER A 155 -4.25 8.44 8.71
CA SER A 155 -2.83 8.77 8.86
C SER A 155 -2.50 9.73 10.00
N ILE A 156 -3.48 10.50 10.48
CA ILE A 156 -3.32 11.45 11.59
C ILE A 156 -3.60 10.76 12.93
N LEU A 157 -4.57 9.84 12.95
CA LEU A 157 -5.06 9.22 14.18
C LEU A 157 -4.34 7.92 14.55
N CYS A 158 -3.69 7.27 13.58
CA CYS A 158 -3.06 5.97 13.70
C CYS A 158 -1.59 6.06 13.30
#